data_AF-A0A8S3DLU9-F1
#
_entry.id   AF-A0A8S3DLU9-F1
#
_cell.length_a   1.000
_cell.length_b   1.000
_cell.length_c   1.000
_cell.angle_alpha   90.00
_cell.angle_beta   90.00
_cell.angle_gamma   90.00
#
_symmetry.space_group_name_H-M   'P 1'
#
loop_
_entity.id
_entity.type
_entity.pdbx_description
1 polymer ?
#
loop_
_entity_poly.entity_id
_entity_poly.type
_entity_poly.pdbx_seq_one_letter_code
_entity_poly.pdbx_strand_id
1 'polypeptide(L)' 'TEALHGRIERLKIKVTQLDSNVEEVTIQDVTNRKPFVSVTRIDQQIVNRATMPQSLRV' A
#
# COMPACT_ATOMS: atom_id res chain seq x y z
N THR A 1 7.80 -8.76 -7.43
CA THR A 1 9.02 -8.37 -6.69
C THR A 1 9.62 -7.09 -7.25
N GLU A 2 9.76 -6.95 -8.58
CA GLU A 2 10.31 -5.75 -9.23
C GLU A 2 9.55 -4.46 -8.91
N ALA A 3 8.21 -4.51 -8.93
CA ALA A 3 7.39 -3.35 -8.61
C ALA A 3 7.59 -2.85 -7.16
N LEU A 4 7.83 -3.76 -6.21
CA LEU A 4 8.10 -3.40 -4.82
C LEU A 4 9.50 -2.80 -4.67
N HIS A 5 10.51 -3.40 -5.28
CA HIS A 5 11.88 -2.88 -5.27
C HIS A 5 11.95 -1.46 -5.85
N GLY A 6 11.31 -1.21 -7.00
CA GLY A 6 11.27 0.12 -7.58
C GLY A 6 10.59 1.16 -6.68
N ARG A 7 9.58 0.77 -5.89
CA ARG A 7 8.97 1.65 -4.88
C ARG A 7 9.91 1.93 -3.72
N ILE A 8 10.66 0.93 -3.26
CA ILE A 8 11.63 1.06 -2.17
C ILE A 8 12.75 2.04 -2.57
N GLU A 9 13.32 1.90 -3.76
CA GLU A 9 14.40 2.80 -4.21
C GLU A 9 13.93 4.26 -4.32
N ARG A 10 12.73 4.49 -4.86
CA ARG A 10 12.16 5.85 -4.91
C ARG A 10 11.87 6.41 -3.52
N LEU A 11 11.43 5.57 -2.58
CA LEU A 11 11.18 6.00 -1.20
C LEU A 11 12.48 6.39 -0.50
N LYS A 12 13.55 5.61 -0.69
CA LYS A 12 14.88 5.86 -0.12
C LYS A 12 15.40 7.25 -0.49
N ILE A 13 15.33 7.60 -1.79
CA ILE A 13 15.73 8.92 -2.28
C ILE A 13 14.91 10.03 -1.60
N LYS A 14 13.58 9.89 -1.57
CA LYS A 14 12.70 10.89 -0.95
C LYS A 14 13.01 11.11 0.53
N VAL A 15 13.27 10.04 1.28
CA VAL A 15 13.60 10.12 2.71
C VAL A 15 14.92 10.86 2.94
N THR A 16 15.94 10.59 2.13
CA THR A 16 17.24 11.27 2.28
C THR A 16 17.23 12.75 1.93
N GLN A 17 16.20 13.21 1.20
CA GLN A 17 16.06 14.61 0.76
C GLN A 17 15.13 15.43 1.67
N LEU A 18 14.60 14.85 2.75
CA LEU A 18 13.75 15.57 3.70
C LEU A 18 14.59 16.55 4.53
N ASP A 19 14.19 17.82 4.54
CA ASP A 19 14.74 18.86 5.43
C ASP A 19 13.64 19.34 6.38
N SER A 20 13.73 18.89 7.63
CA SER A 20 12.75 19.20 8.68
C SER A 20 12.78 20.65 9.16
N ASN A 21 13.81 21.44 8.81
CA ASN A 21 13.86 22.85 9.18
C ASN A 21 12.99 23.73 8.26
N VAL A 22 12.66 23.22 7.06
CA VAL A 22 11.87 23.92 6.04
C VAL A 22 10.44 23.37 5.93
N GLU A 23 10.18 22.20 6.53
CA GLU A 23 8.86 21.56 6.46
C GLU A 23 7.81 22.31 7.31
N GLU A 24 6.82 22.91 6.63
CA GLU A 24 5.71 23.61 7.29
C GLU A 24 4.58 22.64 7.65
N VAL A 25 4.09 22.73 8.90
CA VAL A 25 2.95 21.94 9.38
C VAL A 25 1.68 22.80 9.34
N THR A 26 0.68 22.36 8.59
CA THR A 26 -0.57 23.11 8.37
C THR A 26 -1.81 22.35 8.85
N ILE A 27 -2.70 23.02 9.59
CA ILE A 27 -3.97 22.45 10.09
C ILE A 27 -4.94 22.09 8.96
N GLN A 28 -4.84 22.76 7.81
CA GLN A 28 -5.69 22.46 6.64
C GLN A 28 -5.52 21.02 6.15
N ASP A 29 -4.33 20.43 6.30
CA ASP A 29 -4.10 19.03 5.93
C ASP A 29 -4.82 18.06 6.88
N VAL A 30 -4.96 18.42 8.15
CA VAL A 30 -5.72 17.64 9.14
C VAL A 30 -7.22 17.67 8.82
N THR A 31 -7.74 18.80 8.36
CA THR A 31 -9.19 18.98 8.14
C THR A 31 -9.64 18.56 6.73
N ASN A 32 -8.83 18.79 5.70
CA ASN A 32 -9.24 18.64 4.30
C ASN A 32 -8.68 17.39 3.62
N ARG A 33 -7.64 16.73 4.18
CA ARG A 33 -7.13 15.47 3.62
C ARG A 33 -7.72 14.28 4.34
N LYS A 34 -8.00 13.22 3.59
CA LYS A 34 -8.40 11.93 4.17
C LYS A 34 -7.20 11.32 4.90
N PRO A 35 -7.39 10.66 6.05
CA PRO A 35 -6.32 9.99 6.76
C PRO A 35 -5.77 8.83 5.92
N PHE A 36 -4.54 8.41 6.22
CA PHE A 36 -3.97 7.19 5.66
C PHE A 36 -4.83 5.98 6.08
N VAL A 37 -5.15 5.12 5.11
CA VAL A 37 -5.87 3.87 5.34
C VAL A 37 -5.04 2.72 4.80
N SER A 38 -4.71 1.78 5.68
CA SER A 38 -4.03 0.55 5.31
C SER A 38 -4.98 -0.43 4.62
N VAL A 39 -4.43 -1.45 3.97
CA VAL A 39 -5.23 -2.51 3.34
C VAL A 39 -5.97 -3.30 4.43
N THR A 40 -7.29 -3.36 4.31
CA THR A 40 -8.19 -4.13 5.22
C THR A 40 -8.90 -5.28 4.50
N ARG A 41 -8.40 -5.68 3.32
CA ARG A 41 -9.01 -6.72 2.49
C ARG A 41 -9.00 -8.06 3.22
N ILE A 42 -10.16 -8.71 3.27
CA ILE A 42 -10.34 -10.07 3.77
C ILE A 42 -10.80 -10.92 2.59
N ASP A 43 -10.07 -11.99 2.30
CA ASP A 43 -10.47 -12.93 1.26
C ASP A 43 -11.61 -13.80 1.79
N GLN A 44 -12.71 -13.80 1.05
CA GLN A 44 -13.91 -14.58 1.34
C GLN A 44 -14.19 -15.54 0.20
N GLN A 45 -15.07 -16.53 0.44
CA GLN A 45 -15.43 -17.54 -0.55
C GLN A 45 -14.21 -18.25 -1.16
N ILE A 46 -13.20 -18.52 -0.32
CA ILE A 46 -11.92 -19.09 -0.75
C ILE A 46 -12.04 -20.51 -1.31
N VAL A 47 -13.15 -21.20 -1.03
CA VAL A 47 -13.47 -22.52 -1.61
C VAL A 47 -14.63 -22.36 -2.59
N ASN A 48 -14.31 -22.44 -3.89
CA ASN A 48 -15.28 -22.45 -4.97
C ASN A 48 -14.73 -23.23 -6.18
N ARG A 49 -15.50 -23.35 -7.27
CA ARG A 49 -15.05 -24.05 -8.49
C ARG A 49 -13.79 -23.42 -9.10
N ALA A 50 -13.58 -22.11 -8.99
CA ALA A 50 -12.41 -21.42 -9.53
C ALA A 50 -11.14 -21.70 -8.71
N THR A 51 -11.25 -21.91 -7.40
CA THR A 51 -10.12 -22.27 -6.52
C THR A 51 -9.86 -23.77 -6.44
N MET A 52 -10.71 -24.61 -7.05
CA MET A 52 -10.54 -26.06 -7.08
C MET A 52 -9.23 -26.44 -7.79
N PRO A 53 -8.32 -27.16 -7.11
CA PRO A 53 -7.10 -27.69 -7.72
C PRO A 53 -7.41 -28.60 -8.91
N GLN A 54 -6.52 -28.61 -9.91
CA GLN A 54 -6.72 -29.38 -11.13
C GLN A 54 -6.88 -30.89 -10.87
N SER A 55 -6.24 -31.42 -9.84
CA SER A 55 -6.35 -32.84 -9.44
C SER A 55 -7.73 -33.26 -8.93
N LEU A 56 -8.57 -32.30 -8.54
CA LEU A 56 -9.92 -32.54 -8.02
C LEU A 56 -11.02 -32.19 -9.03
N ARG A 57 -10.63 -31.65 -10.20
CA ARG A 57 -11.57 -31.34 -11.27
C ARG A 57 -11.91 -32.65 -12.00
N VAL A 58 -13.20 -32.96 -12.02
CA VAL A 58 -13.78 -34.09 -12.79
C VAL A 58 -13.77 -33.74 -14.27
#